data_AF-A0A3D5L701-F1
#
_entry.id   AF-A0A3D5L701-F1
#
_cell.length_a   1.000
_cell.length_b   1.000
_cell.length_c   1.000
_cell.angle_alpha   90.00
_cell.angle_beta   90.00
_cell.angle_gamma   90.00
#
_symmetry.space_group_name_H-M   'P 1'
#
loop_
_entity.id
_entity.type
_entity.pdbx_description
1 polymer ?
#
loop_
_entity_poly.entity_id
_entity_poly.type
_entity_poly.pdbx_seq_one_letter_code
_entity_poly.pdbx_strand_id
1 'polypeptide(L)'
;MNRAGRIIAVCGLSMALMMPQAAYAAETLSVQVSAREGITTVGNKQSAYDNVAISHVSNYVNIRSEANTSSSIVGKIYNNCAATILATVDGEGGTWYQIQSGSVKGYIKSEYFITGAEAEKIAKNVGTVYVTVSADGLNLREQPNMNSAVLTTLSKDSEYLEVKEDGDFIEIQVDESLSGYVHKDYVTQRVEFKQAVSVEEEKQKAEEAARIKKEADDAIAKVEELKKESGQSTENKDTPSTSIGMIAQNPNADNGTTKEQTNQSSQGSTSQNTGNTAGPGGDGSNTSTGSSTGTSGSYQDTQNGPGSAVYDSAVRTAIVAYAKQFLGNPYVYGGTSLTNGADCSGFTMRIFEHFGVSTGRTSRDQASNGKQISLSEIQPGDLLFYASGKTINHVALYIGDGKIIHASTSKTGIIISNAYYRTPAKAVTFLN
;
A
#
# COMPACT_ATOMS: atom_id res chain seq x y z
N MET A 1 -5.34 -3.13 66.15
CA MET A 1 -5.12 -1.67 66.02
C MET A 1 -3.62 -1.45 66.08
N ASN A 2 -2.87 -0.91 65.12
CA ASN A 2 -3.16 -0.30 63.83
C ASN A 2 -2.05 -0.68 62.82
N ARG A 3 -2.45 -0.64 61.55
CA ARG A 3 -1.75 -1.11 60.34
C ARG A 3 -0.46 -0.32 60.04
N ALA A 4 0.61 -1.03 59.72
CA ALA A 4 1.75 -0.47 58.99
C ALA A 4 1.61 -0.85 57.50
N GLY A 5 1.07 0.09 56.71
CA GLY A 5 0.95 -0.05 55.26
C GLY A 5 2.26 0.33 54.56
N ARG A 6 2.77 -0.58 53.73
CA ARG A 6 3.81 -0.32 52.73
C ARG A 6 3.20 0.54 51.63
N ILE A 7 3.82 1.68 51.33
CA ILE A 7 3.60 2.42 50.08
C ILE A 7 4.89 2.29 49.28
N ILE A 8 4.85 1.40 48.29
CA ILE A 8 5.84 1.32 47.22
C ILE A 8 5.43 2.37 46.20
N ALA A 9 6.19 3.46 46.12
CA ALA A 9 6.04 4.45 45.06
C ALA A 9 6.68 3.87 43.78
N VAL A 10 5.86 3.33 42.89
CA VAL A 10 6.28 3.06 41.51
C VAL A 10 6.00 4.34 40.72
N CYS A 11 7.05 5.11 40.46
CA CYS A 11 6.99 6.28 39.61
C CYS A 11 6.93 5.82 38.14
N GLY A 12 5.71 5.60 37.64
CA GLY A 12 5.44 5.40 36.23
C GLY A 12 5.25 6.74 35.55
N LEU A 13 6.26 7.21 34.82
CA LEU A 13 6.10 8.23 33.78
C LEU A 13 6.75 7.69 32.50
N SER A 14 5.99 6.93 31.71
CA SER A 14 6.26 6.81 30.28
C SER A 14 5.45 7.89 29.60
N MET A 15 6.05 9.07 29.46
CA MET A 15 5.50 10.18 28.71
C MET A 15 5.75 9.87 27.23
N ALA A 16 4.86 9.09 26.63
CA ALA A 16 4.81 8.94 25.19
C ALA A 16 4.42 10.31 24.61
N LEU A 17 5.42 11.06 24.16
CA LEU A 17 5.23 12.22 23.31
C LEU A 17 4.64 11.73 21.98
N MET A 18 3.31 11.61 21.92
CA MET A 18 2.58 11.65 20.67
C MET A 18 2.70 13.07 20.12
N MET A 19 3.71 13.29 19.27
CA MET A 19 3.74 14.45 18.40
C MET A 19 2.89 14.18 17.17
N PRO A 20 2.10 15.17 16.70
CA PRO A 20 1.25 15.00 15.53
C PRO A 20 2.12 14.71 14.31
N GLN A 21 1.79 13.63 13.60
CA GLN A 21 2.34 13.32 12.29
C GLN A 21 1.87 14.43 11.34
N ALA A 22 2.72 15.44 11.13
CA ALA A 22 2.43 16.52 10.20
C ALA A 22 2.35 15.90 8.80
N ALA A 23 1.14 15.76 8.29
CA ALA A 23 0.90 15.55 6.88
C ALA A 23 1.39 16.83 6.17
N TYR A 24 2.64 16.80 5.69
CA TYR A 24 3.13 17.82 4.78
C TYR A 24 2.41 17.61 3.44
N ALA A 25 1.33 18.36 3.26
CA ALA A 25 0.75 18.58 1.95
C ALA A 25 1.77 19.41 1.16
N ALA A 26 2.54 18.76 0.27
CA ALA A 26 3.21 19.50 -0.78
C ALA A 26 2.14 20.29 -1.55
N GLU A 27 2.37 21.58 -1.83
CA GLU A 27 1.52 22.36 -2.73
C GLU A 27 1.60 21.74 -4.13
N THR A 28 0.72 20.78 -4.39
CA THR A 28 0.63 20.13 -5.69
C THR A 28 0.08 21.12 -6.68
N LEU A 29 0.76 21.25 -7.83
CA LEU A 29 0.16 21.90 -8.99
C LEU A 29 -0.96 20.97 -9.46
N SER A 30 -2.18 21.25 -8.99
CA SER A 30 -3.37 20.51 -9.32
C SER A 30 -4.26 21.35 -10.22
N VAL A 31 -4.67 20.76 -11.33
CA VAL A 31 -5.68 21.35 -12.21
C VAL A 31 -6.97 20.58 -11.97
N GLN A 32 -8.01 21.31 -11.55
CA GLN A 32 -9.38 20.80 -11.49
C GLN A 32 -9.95 20.80 -12.91
N VAL A 33 -10.36 19.63 -13.40
CA VAL A 33 -11.07 19.51 -14.68
C VAL A 33 -12.50 19.07 -14.36
N SER A 34 -13.43 20.00 -14.27
CA SER A 34 -14.85 19.68 -14.17
C SER A 34 -15.54 20.07 -15.48
N ALA A 35 -16.07 19.07 -16.18
CA ALA A 35 -17.07 19.31 -17.21
C ALA A 35 -18.42 19.56 -16.52
N ARG A 36 -18.72 20.83 -16.25
CA ARG A 36 -20.10 21.27 -16.02
C ARG A 36 -20.43 22.30 -17.09
N GLU A 37 -21.08 21.85 -18.16
CA GLU A 37 -21.69 22.75 -19.13
C GLU A 37 -22.76 23.58 -18.42
N GLY A 38 -22.68 24.91 -18.60
CA GLY A 38 -23.70 25.86 -18.18
C GLY A 38 -23.22 26.92 -17.19
N ILE A 39 -22.32 27.83 -17.62
CA ILE A 39 -22.32 29.26 -17.22
C ILE A 39 -21.44 30.07 -18.18
N THR A 40 -21.86 31.33 -18.39
CA THR A 40 -21.47 32.30 -19.41
C THR A 40 -19.97 32.48 -19.67
N THR A 41 -19.62 32.41 -20.96
CA THR A 41 -18.35 32.81 -21.56
C THR A 41 -18.11 34.32 -21.42
N VAL A 42 -17.05 34.68 -20.68
CA VAL A 42 -16.34 35.96 -20.87
C VAL A 42 -14.84 35.68 -20.82
N GLY A 43 -14.15 35.90 -21.94
CA GLY A 43 -12.72 36.19 -22.00
C GLY A 43 -11.73 35.03 -21.79
N ASN A 44 -11.24 34.49 -22.91
CA ASN A 44 -10.03 33.67 -23.06
C ASN A 44 -10.04 32.28 -22.36
N LYS A 45 -10.31 31.22 -23.13
CA LYS A 45 -9.99 29.83 -22.74
C LYS A 45 -8.46 29.68 -22.72
N GLN A 46 -7.82 30.10 -21.64
CA GLN A 46 -6.45 29.72 -21.31
C GLN A 46 -6.50 28.22 -20.97
N SER A 47 -5.83 27.37 -21.74
CA SER A 47 -5.66 25.96 -21.40
C SER A 47 -5.02 25.85 -20.01
N ALA A 48 -5.40 24.85 -19.22
CA ALA A 48 -4.74 24.59 -17.94
C ALA A 48 -3.22 24.32 -18.06
N TYR A 49 -2.74 24.15 -19.30
CA TYR A 49 -1.36 23.87 -19.67
C TYR A 49 -0.61 25.07 -20.26
N ASP A 50 -1.25 26.23 -20.47
CA ASP A 50 -0.65 27.35 -21.22
C ASP A 50 0.60 27.95 -20.56
N ASN A 51 0.85 27.64 -19.27
CA ASN A 51 2.05 28.06 -18.53
C ASN A 51 2.82 26.88 -17.93
N VAL A 52 2.55 25.65 -18.36
CA VAL A 52 3.20 24.44 -17.86
C VAL A 52 4.40 24.12 -18.74
N ALA A 53 5.59 24.14 -18.15
CA ALA A 53 6.80 23.61 -18.73
C ALA A 53 7.05 22.22 -18.14
N ILE A 54 7.41 21.26 -18.99
CA ILE A 54 7.75 19.89 -18.57
C ILE A 54 9.25 19.69 -18.69
N SER A 55 9.89 19.25 -17.61
CA SER A 55 11.32 18.95 -17.63
C SER A 55 11.62 17.72 -18.50
N HIS A 56 12.69 17.80 -19.28
CA HIS A 56 13.20 16.74 -20.13
C HIS A 56 14.68 16.48 -19.82
N VAL A 57 14.95 15.53 -18.93
CA VAL A 57 16.28 15.23 -18.40
C VAL A 57 16.47 13.72 -18.23
N SER A 58 17.70 13.21 -18.20
CA SER A 58 17.96 11.77 -18.07
C SER A 58 17.72 11.22 -16.67
N ASN A 59 18.01 12.02 -15.63
CA ASN A 59 17.75 11.67 -14.23
C ASN A 59 17.18 12.89 -13.49
N TYR A 60 18.06 13.83 -13.13
CA TYR A 60 17.68 15.12 -12.56
C TYR A 60 18.66 16.21 -12.98
N VAL A 61 18.21 17.46 -12.84
CA VAL A 61 19.06 18.66 -12.93
C VAL A 61 18.86 19.50 -11.68
N ASN A 62 19.94 20.12 -11.21
CA ASN A 62 19.89 21.04 -10.08
C ASN A 62 19.28 22.38 -10.49
N ILE A 63 18.31 22.83 -9.73
CA ILE A 63 17.78 24.19 -9.80
C ILE A 63 18.67 25.08 -8.92
N ARG A 64 19.06 26.24 -9.45
CA ARG A 64 20.05 27.15 -8.89
C ARG A 64 19.40 28.41 -8.32
N SER A 65 20.06 29.07 -7.37
CA SER A 65 19.57 30.35 -6.82
C SER A 65 19.77 31.53 -7.78
N GLU A 66 20.71 31.41 -8.73
CA GLU A 66 20.96 32.39 -9.79
C GLU A 66 21.15 31.69 -11.15
N ALA A 67 21.11 32.45 -12.25
CA ALA A 67 21.26 31.96 -13.63
C ALA A 67 22.73 31.61 -13.99
N ASN A 68 23.37 30.80 -13.16
CA ASN A 68 24.73 30.32 -13.31
C ASN A 68 24.91 28.95 -12.63
N THR A 69 25.99 28.25 -12.94
CA THR A 69 26.24 26.88 -12.47
C THR A 69 26.96 26.82 -11.12
N SER A 70 27.49 27.95 -10.64
CA SER A 70 28.28 28.06 -9.40
C SER A 70 27.46 28.48 -8.18
N SER A 71 26.28 29.06 -8.38
CA SER A 71 25.36 29.45 -7.30
C SER A 71 24.80 28.24 -6.55
N SER A 72 24.25 28.51 -5.36
CA SER A 72 23.69 27.48 -4.49
C SER A 72 22.57 26.70 -5.16
N ILE A 73 22.50 25.42 -4.85
CA ILE A 73 21.40 24.55 -5.29
C ILE A 73 20.21 24.79 -4.38
N VAL A 74 19.05 25.08 -4.95
CA VAL A 74 17.79 25.28 -4.20
C VAL A 74 16.86 24.07 -4.30
N GLY A 75 17.07 23.21 -5.29
CA GLY A 75 16.33 21.97 -5.45
C GLY A 75 16.82 21.13 -6.62
N LYS A 76 16.16 20.00 -6.85
CA LYS A 76 16.39 19.09 -7.97
C LYS A 76 15.08 18.91 -8.72
N ILE A 77 15.13 18.93 -10.04
CA ILE A 77 14.00 18.56 -10.88
C ILE A 77 14.32 17.30 -11.66
N TYR A 78 13.46 16.29 -11.53
CA TYR A 78 13.58 15.03 -12.24
C TYR A 78 12.94 15.13 -13.63
N ASN A 79 13.10 14.09 -14.44
CA ASN A 79 12.41 14.00 -15.72
C ASN A 79 10.88 14.01 -15.54
N ASN A 80 10.17 14.61 -16.50
CA ASN A 80 8.71 14.68 -16.54
C ASN A 80 8.05 15.39 -15.34
N CYS A 81 8.75 16.33 -14.71
CA CYS A 81 8.18 17.20 -13.69
C CYS A 81 7.60 18.47 -14.33
N ALA A 82 6.49 18.96 -13.78
CA ALA A 82 5.90 20.22 -14.19
C ALA A 82 6.51 21.40 -13.44
N ALA A 83 6.67 22.52 -14.14
CA ALA A 83 7.06 23.80 -13.58
C ALA A 83 6.32 24.94 -14.29
N THR A 84 6.14 26.06 -13.60
CA THR A 84 5.70 27.32 -14.19
C THR A 84 6.91 28.18 -14.49
N ILE A 85 7.02 28.70 -15.71
CA ILE A 85 8.07 29.66 -16.07
C ILE A 85 7.64 31.04 -15.59
N LEU A 86 8.43 31.63 -14.71
CA LEU A 86 8.22 32.97 -14.16
C LEU A 86 8.93 34.05 -14.98
N ALA A 87 10.12 33.74 -15.50
CA ALA A 87 10.91 34.65 -16.32
C ALA A 87 11.89 33.90 -17.22
N THR A 88 12.28 34.54 -18.32
CA THR A 88 13.38 34.11 -19.19
C THR A 88 14.51 35.14 -19.08
N VAL A 89 15.72 34.68 -18.80
CA VAL A 89 16.89 35.55 -18.57
C VAL A 89 18.11 35.02 -19.32
N ASP A 90 19.02 35.92 -19.69
CA ASP A 90 20.35 35.53 -20.15
C ASP A 90 21.24 35.21 -18.96
N GLY A 91 21.94 34.08 -19.02
CA GLY A 91 22.82 33.63 -17.95
C GLY A 91 24.03 32.88 -18.48
N GLU A 92 24.72 32.17 -17.58
CA GLU A 92 25.91 31.42 -17.93
C GLU A 92 25.60 30.35 -18.99
N GLY A 93 26.22 30.47 -20.17
CA GLY A 93 26.09 29.48 -21.24
C GLY A 93 24.73 29.47 -21.93
N GLY A 94 23.98 30.58 -21.95
CA GLY A 94 22.79 30.76 -22.78
C GLY A 94 21.54 31.21 -22.00
N THR A 95 20.37 30.83 -22.49
CA THR A 95 19.07 31.23 -21.92
C THR A 95 18.70 30.35 -20.72
N TRP A 96 18.31 31.00 -19.63
CA TRP A 96 17.81 30.38 -18.40
C TRP A 96 16.34 30.74 -18.18
N TYR A 97 15.62 29.83 -17.54
CA TYR A 97 14.30 30.07 -16.99
C TYR A 97 14.39 30.23 -15.48
N GLN A 98 13.75 31.28 -14.96
CA GLN A 98 13.31 31.29 -13.57
C GLN A 98 12.00 30.51 -13.51
N ILE A 99 11.94 29.48 -12.67
CA ILE A 99 10.79 28.59 -12.56
C ILE A 99 10.23 28.54 -11.14
N GLN A 100 8.96 28.15 -11.04
CA GLN A 100 8.32 27.64 -9.83
C GLN A 100 7.91 26.18 -10.06
N SER A 101 8.32 25.25 -9.19
CA SER A 101 7.88 23.85 -9.23
C SER A 101 7.75 23.34 -7.80
N GLY A 102 6.51 23.10 -7.36
CA GLY A 102 6.21 22.83 -5.95
C GLY A 102 6.66 23.99 -5.07
N SER A 103 7.41 23.71 -4.00
CA SER A 103 8.02 24.72 -3.13
C SER A 103 9.29 25.37 -3.73
N VAL A 104 9.82 24.84 -4.84
CA VAL A 104 11.11 25.28 -5.39
C VAL A 104 10.92 26.47 -6.34
N LYS A 105 11.59 27.58 -6.01
CA LYS A 105 11.77 28.73 -6.90
C LYS A 105 13.25 28.91 -7.21
N GLY A 106 13.62 28.94 -8.49
CA GLY A 106 15.01 29.15 -8.88
C GLY A 106 15.24 29.15 -10.38
N TYR A 107 16.50 29.05 -10.79
CA TYR A 107 16.94 29.17 -12.18
C TYR A 107 17.46 27.85 -12.71
N ILE A 108 17.15 27.58 -13.97
CA ILE A 108 17.57 26.38 -14.69
C ILE A 108 17.67 26.69 -16.19
N LYS A 109 18.61 26.05 -16.90
CA LYS A 109 18.75 26.28 -18.35
C LYS A 109 17.48 25.88 -19.11
N SER A 110 17.12 26.70 -20.09
CA SER A 110 15.92 26.51 -20.91
C SER A 110 15.91 25.20 -21.70
N GLU A 111 17.08 24.69 -22.09
CA GLU A 111 17.24 23.43 -22.84
C GLU A 111 16.70 22.20 -22.12
N TYR A 112 16.52 22.27 -20.79
CA TYR A 112 15.95 21.18 -19.99
C TYR A 112 14.43 21.18 -19.94
N PHE A 113 13.75 22.09 -20.64
CA PHE A 113 12.29 22.20 -20.63
C PHE A 113 11.70 22.12 -22.02
N ILE A 114 10.62 21.34 -22.11
CA ILE A 114 9.67 21.37 -23.21
C ILE A 114 8.56 22.33 -22.81
N THR A 115 8.18 23.22 -23.73
CA THR A 115 7.19 24.30 -23.51
C THR A 115 6.18 24.35 -24.67
N GLY A 116 5.12 25.15 -24.50
CA GLY A 116 4.10 25.36 -25.53
C GLY A 116 3.29 24.10 -25.85
N ALA A 117 2.85 23.96 -27.11
CA ALA A 117 1.96 22.89 -27.53
C ALA A 117 2.53 21.47 -27.32
N GLU A 118 3.86 21.32 -27.38
CA GLU A 118 4.51 20.04 -27.09
C GLU A 118 4.48 19.69 -25.60
N ALA A 119 4.59 20.70 -24.72
CA ALA A 119 4.44 20.48 -23.28
C ALA A 119 3.03 20.03 -22.92
N GLU A 120 2.00 20.57 -23.58
CA GLU A 120 0.61 20.13 -23.35
C GLU A 120 0.41 18.65 -23.70
N LYS A 121 0.96 18.18 -24.82
CA LYS A 121 0.88 16.77 -25.22
C LYS A 121 1.56 15.86 -24.21
N ILE A 122 2.72 16.27 -23.71
CA ILE A 122 3.46 15.51 -22.70
C ILE A 122 2.74 15.54 -21.36
N ALA A 123 2.21 16.70 -20.94
CA ALA A 123 1.48 16.89 -19.70
C ALA A 123 0.32 15.90 -19.57
N LYS A 124 -0.44 15.65 -20.65
CA LYS A 124 -1.52 14.64 -20.66
C LYS A 124 -1.04 13.21 -20.37
N ASN A 125 0.23 12.89 -20.68
CA ASN A 125 0.81 11.55 -20.47
C ASN A 125 1.59 11.43 -19.15
N VAL A 126 2.16 12.53 -18.65
CA VAL A 126 2.99 12.52 -17.43
C VAL A 126 2.21 12.88 -16.17
N GLY A 127 1.10 13.60 -16.33
CA GLY A 127 0.15 13.86 -15.27
C GLY A 127 -0.45 12.55 -14.76
N THR A 128 -0.61 12.44 -13.46
CA THR A 128 -1.37 11.35 -12.84
C THR A 128 -2.76 11.87 -12.58
N VAL A 129 -3.76 11.25 -13.20
CA VAL A 129 -5.15 11.65 -13.03
C VAL A 129 -5.76 10.83 -11.90
N TYR A 130 -6.29 11.53 -10.92
CA TYR A 130 -6.97 10.98 -9.75
C TYR A 130 -8.47 11.23 -9.86
N VAL A 131 -9.24 10.20 -9.55
CA VAL A 131 -10.71 10.19 -9.60
C VAL A 131 -11.22 10.03 -8.17
N THR A 132 -11.89 11.05 -7.65
CA THR A 132 -12.47 11.06 -6.30
C THR A 132 -13.96 10.79 -6.37
N VAL A 133 -14.47 9.85 -5.55
CA VAL A 133 -15.90 9.53 -5.48
C VAL A 133 -16.66 10.61 -4.72
N SER A 134 -17.66 11.22 -5.37
CA SER A 134 -18.50 12.26 -4.77
C SER A 134 -19.79 11.72 -4.14
N ALA A 135 -20.19 10.50 -4.49
CA ALA A 135 -21.38 9.83 -3.97
C ALA A 135 -21.12 9.08 -2.65
N ASP A 136 -22.16 8.92 -1.81
CA ASP A 136 -22.04 8.21 -0.52
C ASP A 136 -21.64 6.72 -0.68
N GLY A 137 -21.95 6.13 -1.84
CA GLY A 137 -21.44 4.85 -2.28
C GLY A 137 -21.58 4.71 -3.79
N LEU A 138 -20.53 4.22 -4.46
CA LEU A 138 -20.49 4.11 -5.92
C LEU A 138 -20.13 2.69 -6.35
N ASN A 139 -20.95 2.11 -7.22
CA ASN A 139 -20.68 0.79 -7.76
C ASN A 139 -19.59 0.87 -8.84
N LEU A 140 -18.51 0.12 -8.63
CA LEU A 140 -17.52 -0.17 -9.67
C LEU A 140 -18.08 -1.26 -10.57
N ARG A 141 -18.14 -0.99 -11.88
CA ARG A 141 -18.80 -1.87 -12.84
C ARG A 141 -17.81 -2.54 -13.79
N GLU A 142 -18.14 -3.73 -14.26
CA GLU A 142 -17.29 -4.49 -15.18
C GLU A 142 -17.21 -3.87 -16.58
N GLN A 143 -18.28 -3.21 -17.04
CA GLN A 143 -18.40 -2.59 -18.35
C GLN A 143 -18.96 -1.17 -18.22
N PRO A 144 -18.71 -0.25 -19.17
CA PRO A 144 -19.15 1.15 -19.14
C PRO A 144 -20.66 1.29 -19.43
N ASN A 145 -21.48 0.68 -18.58
CA ASN A 145 -22.94 0.79 -18.63
C ASN A 145 -23.54 0.49 -17.23
N MET A 146 -24.80 0.86 -17.02
CA MET A 146 -25.49 0.72 -15.72
C MET A 146 -25.97 -0.71 -15.39
N ASN A 147 -25.86 -1.66 -16.33
CA ASN A 147 -26.46 -3.00 -16.21
C ASN A 147 -25.42 -4.11 -16.04
N SER A 148 -24.14 -3.79 -16.18
CA SER A 148 -23.04 -4.74 -16.03
C SER A 148 -22.83 -5.14 -14.57
N ALA A 149 -22.11 -6.24 -14.37
CA ALA A 149 -21.81 -6.77 -13.05
C ALA A 149 -21.13 -5.71 -12.17
N VAL A 150 -21.56 -5.65 -10.92
CA VAL A 150 -20.90 -4.83 -9.90
C VAL A 150 -19.72 -5.63 -9.36
N LEU A 151 -18.52 -5.11 -9.55
CA LEU A 151 -17.28 -5.73 -9.07
C LEU A 151 -17.09 -5.47 -7.57
N THR A 152 -17.35 -4.23 -7.14
CA THR A 152 -17.30 -3.79 -5.74
C THR A 152 -18.02 -2.45 -5.56
N THR A 153 -18.11 -1.99 -4.31
CA THR A 153 -18.63 -0.65 -3.97
C THR A 153 -17.51 0.19 -3.38
N LEU A 154 -17.43 1.43 -3.87
CA LEU A 154 -16.45 2.45 -3.53
C LEU A 154 -17.07 3.44 -2.55
N SER A 155 -16.29 3.87 -1.58
CA SER A 155 -16.74 4.80 -0.53
C SER A 155 -16.60 6.24 -0.99
N LYS A 156 -17.44 7.13 -0.46
CA LYS A 156 -17.29 8.57 -0.64
C LYS A 156 -15.90 9.07 -0.29
N ASP A 157 -15.44 10.09 -1.00
CA ASP A 157 -14.16 10.77 -0.83
C ASP A 157 -12.94 9.84 -1.04
N SER A 158 -13.17 8.59 -1.45
CA SER A 158 -12.10 7.68 -1.84
C SER A 158 -11.59 8.07 -3.22
N GLU A 159 -10.27 7.99 -3.38
CA GLU A 159 -9.57 8.42 -4.56
C GLU A 159 -8.89 7.22 -5.25
N TYR A 160 -8.96 7.20 -6.57
CA TYR A 160 -8.46 6.12 -7.42
C TYR A 160 -7.69 6.68 -8.61
N LEU A 161 -6.87 5.84 -9.25
CA LEU A 161 -6.16 6.22 -10.46
C LEU A 161 -7.07 6.08 -11.67
N GLU A 162 -7.09 7.06 -12.55
CA GLU A 162 -7.70 6.91 -13.87
C GLU A 162 -6.84 6.00 -14.75
N VAL A 163 -7.50 5.11 -15.47
CA VAL A 163 -6.90 4.31 -16.55
C VAL A 163 -7.23 4.94 -17.90
N LYS A 164 -8.50 5.22 -18.15
CA LYS A 164 -8.99 5.87 -19.38
C LYS A 164 -10.41 6.41 -19.20
N GLU A 165 -10.79 7.31 -20.08
CA GLU A 165 -12.20 7.69 -20.27
C GLU A 165 -12.84 6.89 -21.41
N ASP A 166 -14.12 6.53 -21.23
CA ASP A 166 -14.96 5.86 -22.23
C ASP A 166 -16.37 6.48 -22.20
N GLY A 167 -16.57 7.52 -23.01
CA GLY A 167 -17.81 8.30 -23.03
C GLY A 167 -18.13 8.93 -21.68
N ASP A 168 -19.28 8.59 -21.10
CA ASP A 168 -19.75 9.06 -19.79
C ASP A 168 -19.18 8.26 -18.61
N PHE A 169 -18.30 7.28 -18.91
CA PHE A 169 -17.65 6.45 -17.92
C PHE A 169 -16.16 6.71 -17.85
N ILE A 170 -15.60 6.45 -16.67
CA ILE A 170 -14.16 6.45 -16.41
C ILE A 170 -13.79 5.06 -15.93
N GLU A 171 -12.81 4.44 -16.57
CA GLU A 171 -12.16 3.25 -16.03
C GLU A 171 -11.16 3.70 -14.97
N ILE A 172 -11.33 3.20 -13.74
CA ILE A 172 -10.44 3.48 -12.62
C ILE A 172 -9.73 2.20 -12.16
N GLN A 173 -8.48 2.35 -11.73
CA GLN A 173 -7.71 1.30 -11.10
C GLN A 173 -7.85 1.42 -9.58
N VAL A 174 -8.44 0.38 -8.99
CA VAL A 174 -8.69 0.28 -7.54
C VAL A 174 -7.52 -0.40 -6.83
N ASP A 175 -6.95 -1.43 -7.43
CA ASP A 175 -5.67 -2.04 -7.07
C ASP A 175 -5.03 -2.64 -8.34
N GLU A 176 -3.83 -3.22 -8.26
CA GLU A 176 -3.13 -3.73 -9.45
C GLU A 176 -3.95 -4.74 -10.27
N SER A 177 -4.83 -5.50 -9.62
CA SER A 177 -5.63 -6.57 -10.23
C SER A 177 -7.11 -6.21 -10.44
N LEU A 178 -7.56 -5.05 -9.97
CA LEU A 178 -8.95 -4.62 -10.06
C LEU A 178 -9.06 -3.23 -10.70
N SER A 179 -9.61 -3.23 -11.91
CA SER A 179 -10.08 -2.04 -12.60
C SER A 179 -11.56 -2.20 -12.97
N GLY A 180 -12.25 -1.08 -13.12
CA GLY A 180 -13.64 -1.07 -13.57
C GLY A 180 -14.16 0.34 -13.82
N TYR A 181 -15.42 0.42 -14.23
CA TYR A 181 -16.02 1.65 -14.73
C TYR A 181 -16.91 2.31 -13.67
N VAL A 182 -16.77 3.63 -13.57
CA VAL A 182 -17.63 4.52 -12.80
C VAL A 182 -18.19 5.61 -13.71
N HIS A 183 -19.39 6.12 -13.41
CA HIS A 183 -20.01 7.17 -14.21
C HIS A 183 -19.53 8.56 -13.76
N LYS A 184 -19.26 9.45 -14.73
CA LYS A 184 -18.67 10.78 -14.51
C LYS A 184 -19.45 11.66 -13.51
N ASP A 185 -20.78 11.56 -13.51
CA ASP A 185 -21.65 12.32 -12.58
C ASP A 185 -21.38 12.07 -11.09
N TYR A 186 -20.74 10.95 -10.74
CA TYR A 186 -20.50 10.55 -9.34
C TYR A 186 -19.04 10.66 -8.92
N VAL A 187 -18.22 11.34 -9.73
CA VAL A 187 -16.80 11.51 -9.46
C VAL A 187 -16.30 12.90 -9.84
N THR A 188 -15.16 13.28 -9.29
CA THR A 188 -14.39 14.46 -9.69
C THR A 188 -12.98 14.05 -10.10
N GLN A 189 -12.41 14.70 -11.10
CA GLN A 189 -11.04 14.44 -11.55
C GLN A 189 -10.09 15.58 -11.15
N ARG A 190 -8.90 15.22 -10.69
CA ARG A 190 -7.77 16.13 -10.55
C ARG A 190 -6.55 15.56 -11.24
N VAL A 191 -5.75 16.40 -11.88
CA VAL A 191 -4.46 16.00 -12.45
C VAL A 191 -3.35 16.48 -11.54
N GLU A 192 -2.45 15.56 -11.18
CA GLU A 192 -1.27 15.86 -10.38
C GLU A 192 0.00 15.62 -11.19
N PHE A 193 0.92 16.57 -11.13
CA PHE A 193 2.23 16.48 -11.75
C PHE A 193 3.30 16.26 -10.71
N LYS A 194 4.30 15.45 -11.04
CA LYS A 194 5.55 15.45 -10.27
C LYS A 194 6.17 16.84 -10.35
N GLN A 195 6.78 17.26 -9.27
CA GLN A 195 7.41 18.57 -9.15
C GLN A 195 8.88 18.42 -8.76
N ALA A 196 9.60 19.54 -8.77
CA ALA A 196 10.93 19.60 -8.19
C ALA A 196 10.87 19.33 -6.68
N VAL A 197 11.97 18.80 -6.15
CA VAL A 197 12.16 18.56 -4.72
C VAL A 197 13.21 19.56 -4.23
N SER A 198 12.86 20.36 -3.23
CA SER A 198 13.78 21.30 -2.61
C SER A 198 14.84 20.57 -1.78
N VAL A 199 15.97 21.24 -1.54
CA VAL A 199 17.01 20.71 -0.63
C VAL A 199 16.44 20.50 0.78
N GLU A 200 15.53 21.36 1.21
CA GLU A 200 14.88 21.25 2.52
C GLU A 200 13.90 20.06 2.58
N GLU A 201 13.09 19.84 1.55
CA GLU A 201 12.21 18.67 1.46
C GLU A 201 13.02 17.35 1.43
N GLU A 202 14.14 17.32 0.72
CA GLU A 202 15.02 16.13 0.69
C GLU A 202 15.60 15.85 2.08
N LYS A 203 16.04 16.89 2.80
CA LYS A 203 16.52 16.78 4.17
C LYS A 203 15.42 16.32 5.12
N GLN A 204 14.24 16.93 5.07
CA GLN A 204 13.09 16.54 5.91
C GLN A 204 12.67 15.10 5.66
N LYS A 205 12.64 14.65 4.39
CA LYS A 205 12.34 13.27 4.04
C LYS A 205 13.39 12.30 4.61
N ALA A 206 14.67 12.66 4.59
CA ALA A 206 15.73 11.85 5.18
C ALA A 206 15.64 11.78 6.71
N GLU A 207 15.33 12.90 7.37
CA GLU A 207 15.11 12.96 8.82
C GLU A 207 13.86 12.17 9.24
N GLU A 208 12.78 12.25 8.47
CA GLU A 208 11.56 11.45 8.64
C GLU A 208 11.87 9.95 8.52
N ALA A 209 12.55 9.55 7.46
CA ALA A 209 12.94 8.15 7.26
C ALA A 209 13.85 7.63 8.37
N ALA A 210 14.79 8.45 8.86
CA ALA A 210 15.63 8.12 10.00
C ALA A 210 14.80 7.98 11.29
N ARG A 211 13.79 8.82 11.49
CA ARG A 211 12.87 8.73 12.63
C ARG A 211 12.04 7.45 12.59
N ILE A 212 11.42 7.14 11.44
CA ILE A 212 10.63 5.91 11.24
C ILE A 212 11.49 4.67 11.47
N LYS A 213 12.73 4.67 10.95
CA LYS A 213 13.68 3.58 11.17
C LYS A 213 14.01 3.42 12.66
N LYS A 214 14.34 4.50 13.36
CA LYS A 214 14.62 4.47 14.79
C LYS A 214 13.41 3.98 15.61
N GLU A 215 12.21 4.44 15.29
CA GLU A 215 10.97 3.98 15.93
C GLU A 215 10.78 2.46 15.78
N ALA A 216 11.04 1.94 14.59
CA ALA A 216 10.98 0.50 14.34
C ALA A 216 12.06 -0.28 15.08
N ASP A 217 13.32 0.20 15.07
CA ASP A 217 14.43 -0.43 15.79
C ASP A 217 14.14 -0.46 17.31
N ASP A 218 13.63 0.65 17.87
CA ASP A 218 13.24 0.75 19.29
C ASP A 218 12.07 -0.20 19.61
N ALA A 219 11.05 -0.29 18.74
CA ALA A 219 9.92 -1.20 18.93
C ALA A 219 10.34 -2.68 18.86
N ILE A 220 11.21 -3.04 17.92
CA ILE A 220 11.77 -4.40 17.81
C ILE A 220 12.63 -4.73 19.03
N ALA A 221 13.49 -3.80 19.47
CA ALA A 221 14.28 -3.98 20.68
C ALA A 221 13.41 -4.22 21.92
N LYS A 222 12.26 -3.52 22.01
CA LYS A 222 11.30 -3.73 23.10
C LYS A 222 10.68 -5.13 23.10
N VAL A 223 10.34 -5.65 21.92
CA VAL A 223 9.87 -7.05 21.78
C VAL A 223 10.93 -8.03 22.28
N GLU A 224 12.19 -7.85 21.89
CA GLU A 224 13.28 -8.73 22.31
C GLU A 224 13.59 -8.65 23.81
N GLU A 225 13.45 -7.47 24.43
CA GLU A 225 13.56 -7.29 25.88
C GLU A 225 12.46 -8.04 26.62
N LEU A 226 11.19 -7.81 26.25
CA LEU A 226 10.04 -8.46 26.88
C LEU A 226 10.08 -9.99 26.71
N LYS A 227 10.58 -10.47 25.57
CA LYS A 227 10.80 -11.91 25.34
C LYS A 227 11.77 -12.51 26.35
N LYS A 228 12.89 -11.84 26.62
CA LYS A 228 13.89 -12.28 27.62
C LYS A 228 13.31 -12.27 29.04
N GLU A 229 12.54 -11.24 29.38
CA GLU A 229 11.89 -11.11 30.70
C GLU A 229 10.83 -12.18 30.96
N SER A 230 10.14 -12.63 29.91
CA SER A 230 9.13 -13.70 30.01
C SER A 230 9.71 -15.11 30.22
N GLY A 231 11.04 -15.27 30.25
CA GLY A 231 11.70 -16.57 30.39
C GLY A 231 11.64 -17.46 29.13
N GLN A 232 11.14 -16.93 28.01
CA GLN A 232 11.23 -17.58 26.69
C GLN A 232 12.62 -17.38 26.06
N SER A 233 13.66 -17.96 26.65
CA SER A 233 15.00 -17.98 26.04
C SER A 233 15.52 -19.41 25.84
N THR A 234 15.42 -19.86 24.59
CA THR A 234 16.38 -20.68 23.81
C THR A 234 17.32 -21.65 24.55
N GLU A 235 17.00 -22.95 24.48
CA GLU A 235 18.01 -23.99 24.27
C GLU A 235 17.98 -24.45 22.80
N ASN A 236 18.97 -23.96 22.03
CA ASN A 236 19.76 -24.66 21.00
C ASN A 236 20.16 -23.71 19.86
N LYS A 237 21.47 -23.43 19.81
CA LYS A 237 22.16 -22.97 18.60
C LYS A 237 22.00 -24.07 17.55
N ASP A 238 21.79 -23.64 16.30
CA ASP A 238 21.70 -24.46 15.09
C ASP A 238 20.29 -24.90 14.63
N THR A 239 19.28 -24.02 14.71
CA THR A 239 18.15 -23.95 13.73
C THR A 239 17.39 -22.62 13.93
N PRO A 240 17.01 -21.85 12.90
CA PRO A 240 16.16 -20.68 13.08
C PRO A 240 14.72 -21.14 13.32
N SER A 241 14.37 -21.41 14.58
CA SER A 241 12.99 -21.61 15.00
C SER A 241 12.67 -20.58 16.07
N THR A 242 11.79 -19.63 15.74
CA THR A 242 11.32 -18.58 16.65
C THR A 242 9.81 -18.49 16.54
N SER A 243 9.11 -19.52 17.01
CA SER A 243 7.66 -19.49 17.18
C SER A 243 7.34 -18.72 18.46
N ILE A 244 6.93 -17.45 18.36
CA ILE A 244 6.60 -16.61 19.53
C ILE A 244 5.18 -16.07 19.39
N GLY A 245 4.26 -16.39 20.30
CA GLY A 245 2.94 -15.73 20.36
C GLY A 245 2.06 -15.90 19.11
N MET A 246 2.32 -16.94 18.30
CA MET A 246 1.63 -17.17 17.03
C MET A 246 0.59 -18.26 17.14
N ILE A 247 -0.43 -18.15 16.31
CA ILE A 247 -1.43 -19.19 16.11
C ILE A 247 -0.73 -20.35 15.41
N ALA A 248 -0.78 -21.54 16.02
CA ALA A 248 -0.26 -22.76 15.42
C ALA A 248 -0.89 -22.94 14.02
N GLN A 249 -0.06 -23.27 13.02
CA GLN A 249 -0.53 -23.55 11.67
C GLN A 249 -1.68 -24.56 11.71
N ASN A 250 -2.75 -24.27 10.97
CA ASN A 250 -3.85 -25.20 10.75
C ASN A 250 -3.28 -26.51 10.16
N PRO A 251 -3.46 -27.68 10.79
CA PRO A 251 -2.81 -28.94 10.39
C PRO A 251 -3.32 -29.54 9.06
N ASN A 252 -4.12 -28.82 8.27
CA ASN A 252 -4.66 -29.29 6.99
C ASN A 252 -3.97 -28.69 5.75
N ALA A 253 -2.65 -28.46 5.81
CA ALA A 253 -1.86 -28.13 4.62
C ALA A 253 -1.08 -29.39 4.18
N ASP A 254 -1.58 -30.03 3.13
CA ASP A 254 -0.90 -31.12 2.42
C ASP A 254 0.40 -30.58 1.79
N ASN A 255 1.52 -31.20 2.16
CA ASN A 255 2.87 -30.76 1.84
C ASN A 255 3.29 -31.36 0.48
N GLY A 256 2.99 -30.65 -0.61
CA GLY A 256 3.43 -30.99 -1.96
C GLY A 256 4.80 -30.40 -2.29
N THR A 257 5.85 -31.20 -2.17
CA THR A 257 7.25 -30.86 -2.40
C THR A 257 7.58 -30.50 -3.86
N THR A 258 8.48 -29.52 -3.98
CA THR A 258 9.21 -29.00 -5.13
C THR A 258 9.86 -30.05 -6.03
N LYS A 259 9.84 -29.81 -7.36
CA LYS A 259 10.96 -30.07 -8.27
C LYS A 259 11.10 -28.95 -9.29
N GLU A 260 12.17 -28.19 -9.17
CA GLU A 260 12.77 -27.45 -10.28
C GLU A 260 13.38 -28.45 -11.28
N GLN A 261 13.11 -28.27 -12.57
CA GLN A 261 14.05 -28.63 -13.61
C GLN A 261 13.91 -27.71 -14.83
N THR A 262 15.07 -27.29 -15.30
CA THR A 262 15.41 -26.33 -16.35
C THR A 262 15.12 -26.83 -17.78
N ASN A 263 14.76 -25.89 -18.66
CA ASN A 263 14.92 -25.78 -20.13
C ASN A 263 14.94 -27.06 -21.00
N GLN A 264 14.01 -27.18 -21.97
CA GLN A 264 14.24 -26.83 -23.39
C GLN A 264 13.02 -27.19 -24.27
N SER A 265 12.84 -26.40 -25.32
CA SER A 265 11.91 -26.53 -26.45
C SER A 265 11.91 -27.89 -27.17
N SER A 266 10.74 -28.38 -27.58
CA SER A 266 10.45 -28.76 -28.99
C SER A 266 9.00 -29.21 -29.19
N GLN A 267 8.58 -29.11 -30.45
CA GLN A 267 7.27 -29.28 -31.06
C GLN A 267 6.62 -30.66 -30.85
N GLY A 268 5.29 -30.72 -31.04
CA GLY A 268 4.67 -31.85 -31.73
C GLY A 268 3.35 -32.38 -31.16
N SER A 269 2.25 -31.86 -31.73
CA SER A 269 1.09 -32.61 -32.22
C SER A 269 0.23 -33.49 -31.29
N THR A 270 -1.03 -33.04 -31.17
CA THR A 270 -2.27 -33.75 -31.58
C THR A 270 -2.68 -35.06 -30.90
N SER A 271 -3.85 -35.02 -30.25
CA SER A 271 -5.04 -35.88 -30.47
C SER A 271 -5.88 -35.88 -29.18
N GLN A 272 -7.08 -35.29 -29.14
CA GLN A 272 -8.37 -35.94 -29.42
C GLN A 272 -8.54 -37.27 -28.63
N ASN A 273 -9.64 -37.58 -27.94
CA ASN A 273 -11.02 -37.08 -27.90
C ASN A 273 -11.78 -37.97 -26.88
N THR A 274 -12.90 -37.48 -26.32
CA THR A 274 -14.10 -38.24 -25.87
C THR A 274 -13.96 -39.36 -24.82
N GLY A 275 -14.90 -39.56 -23.88
CA GLY A 275 -16.26 -39.04 -23.76
C GLY A 275 -17.00 -39.62 -22.55
N ASN A 276 -18.15 -39.00 -22.29
CA ASN A 276 -19.18 -39.29 -21.29
C ASN A 276 -19.63 -40.77 -21.20
N THR A 277 -20.17 -41.16 -20.03
CA THR A 277 -21.60 -41.49 -19.76
C THR A 277 -21.73 -42.34 -18.48
N ALA A 278 -22.41 -41.84 -17.44
CA ALA A 278 -23.81 -42.13 -17.04
C ALA A 278 -23.99 -43.41 -16.18
N GLY A 279 -24.64 -43.27 -15.01
CA GLY A 279 -25.04 -44.36 -14.08
C GLY A 279 -26.20 -45.23 -14.61
N PRO A 280 -27.04 -45.92 -13.78
CA PRO A 280 -27.28 -45.75 -12.33
C PRO A 280 -27.50 -47.06 -11.51
N GLY A 281 -27.67 -46.91 -10.18
CA GLY A 281 -28.66 -47.66 -9.38
C GLY A 281 -28.17 -48.81 -8.48
N GLY A 282 -28.68 -48.84 -7.23
CA GLY A 282 -28.93 -50.10 -6.51
C GLY A 282 -28.46 -50.21 -5.06
N ASP A 283 -29.35 -49.83 -4.16
CA ASP A 283 -29.57 -50.17 -2.74
C ASP A 283 -28.84 -51.39 -2.11
N GLY A 284 -28.51 -51.29 -0.81
CA GLY A 284 -27.92 -52.39 -0.04
C GLY A 284 -27.37 -51.99 1.33
N SER A 285 -28.25 -51.89 2.33
CA SER A 285 -27.92 -51.80 3.76
C SER A 285 -27.15 -53.02 4.27
N ASN A 286 -26.01 -52.84 4.95
CA ASN A 286 -25.74 -53.56 6.20
C ASN A 286 -24.70 -52.86 7.09
N THR A 287 -25.17 -52.61 8.31
CA THR A 287 -24.49 -52.34 9.57
C THR A 287 -23.16 -53.06 9.77
N SER A 288 -22.10 -52.31 10.09
CA SER A 288 -21.06 -52.80 10.99
C SER A 288 -20.47 -51.66 11.82
N THR A 289 -20.59 -51.86 13.13
CA THR A 289 -20.10 -51.11 14.26
C THR A 289 -18.60 -50.82 14.19
N GLY A 290 -18.24 -49.53 14.18
CA GLY A 290 -16.89 -49.02 14.38
C GLY A 290 -16.94 -47.88 15.38
N SER A 291 -16.78 -48.22 16.66
CA SER A 291 -16.59 -47.29 17.76
C SER A 291 -15.27 -46.54 17.57
N SER A 292 -15.32 -45.24 17.30
CA SER A 292 -14.20 -44.34 17.57
C SER A 292 -14.69 -43.15 18.40
N THR A 293 -14.22 -43.18 19.64
CA THR A 293 -14.35 -42.16 20.67
C THR A 293 -13.91 -40.81 20.11
N GLY A 294 -14.88 -39.94 19.84
CA GLY A 294 -14.63 -38.53 19.57
C GLY A 294 -14.13 -37.85 20.84
N THR A 295 -12.82 -37.89 21.05
CA THR A 295 -12.15 -37.07 22.05
C THR A 295 -12.32 -35.62 21.63
N SER A 296 -13.23 -34.91 22.32
CA SER A 296 -13.21 -33.45 22.41
C SER A 296 -11.80 -33.04 22.84
N GLY A 297 -11.01 -32.55 21.87
CA GLY A 297 -9.77 -31.85 22.14
C GLY A 297 -10.13 -30.54 22.81
N SER A 298 -10.15 -30.55 24.13
CA SER A 298 -10.20 -29.35 24.96
C SER A 298 -9.09 -28.41 24.51
N TYR A 299 -9.46 -27.26 23.96
CA TYR A 299 -8.61 -26.08 23.93
C TYR A 299 -8.20 -25.80 25.37
N GLN A 300 -6.97 -26.16 25.74
CA GLN A 300 -6.40 -25.69 26.98
C GLN A 300 -6.09 -24.21 26.79
N ASP A 301 -7.03 -23.40 27.27
CA ASP A 301 -6.80 -22.03 27.69
C ASP A 301 -5.60 -22.01 28.64
N THR A 302 -4.41 -21.76 28.10
CA THR A 302 -3.26 -21.39 28.91
C THR A 302 -3.52 -19.96 29.37
N GLN A 303 -4.03 -19.86 30.59
CA GLN A 303 -4.27 -18.63 31.34
C GLN A 303 -3.14 -17.61 31.11
N ASN A 304 -3.42 -16.60 30.29
CA ASN A 304 -2.52 -15.49 29.97
C ASN A 304 -2.36 -14.60 31.21
N GLY A 305 -1.17 -14.65 31.83
CA GLY A 305 -0.77 -13.63 32.79
C GLY A 305 -0.60 -12.25 32.11
N PRO A 306 -0.60 -11.15 32.88
CA PRO A 306 -0.48 -9.78 32.36
C PRO A 306 0.81 -9.53 31.53
N GLY A 307 1.81 -10.40 31.61
CA GLY A 307 2.99 -10.37 30.75
C GLY A 307 2.75 -10.74 29.27
N SER A 308 1.73 -11.56 28.95
CA SER A 308 1.41 -11.93 27.56
C SER A 308 0.81 -10.76 26.79
N ALA A 309 -0.20 -10.08 27.36
CA ALA A 309 -0.88 -8.98 26.67
C ALA A 309 0.05 -7.78 26.37
N VAL A 310 1.00 -7.49 27.27
CA VAL A 310 2.02 -6.45 27.05
C VAL A 310 2.98 -6.87 25.93
N TYR A 311 3.37 -8.14 25.90
CA TYR A 311 4.20 -8.70 24.83
C TYR A 311 3.49 -8.64 23.47
N ASP A 312 2.24 -9.09 23.39
CA ASP A 312 1.44 -9.12 22.16
C ASP A 312 1.23 -7.70 21.60
N SER A 313 0.96 -6.72 22.49
CA SER A 313 0.87 -5.31 22.10
C SER A 313 2.20 -4.76 21.57
N ALA A 314 3.34 -5.17 22.12
CA ALA A 314 4.65 -4.75 21.65
C ALA A 314 4.96 -5.33 20.26
N VAL A 315 4.63 -6.61 20.02
CA VAL A 315 4.79 -7.26 18.70
C VAL A 315 3.96 -6.56 17.64
N ARG A 316 2.69 -6.26 17.93
CA ARG A 316 1.80 -5.49 17.03
C ARG A 316 2.40 -4.14 16.65
N THR A 317 2.91 -3.42 17.64
CA THR A 317 3.58 -2.11 17.43
C THR A 317 4.81 -2.26 16.54
N ALA A 318 5.66 -3.26 16.81
CA ALA A 318 6.87 -3.50 16.04
C ALA A 318 6.58 -3.88 14.58
N ILE A 319 5.56 -4.71 14.32
CA ILE A 319 5.12 -5.07 12.96
C ILE A 319 4.73 -3.81 12.17
N VAL A 320 3.93 -2.94 12.76
CA VAL A 320 3.49 -1.70 12.09
C VAL A 320 4.65 -0.74 11.87
N ALA A 321 5.49 -0.53 12.87
CA ALA A 321 6.65 0.35 12.76
C ALA A 321 7.64 -0.15 11.70
N TYR A 322 7.89 -1.47 11.65
CA TYR A 322 8.71 -2.09 10.63
C TYR A 322 8.11 -1.89 9.23
N ALA A 323 6.82 -2.14 9.05
CA ALA A 323 6.14 -1.95 7.76
C ALA A 323 6.24 -0.51 7.24
N LYS A 324 6.14 0.50 8.12
CA LYS A 324 6.24 1.92 7.75
C LYS A 324 7.59 2.31 7.16
N GLN A 325 8.67 1.58 7.44
CA GLN A 325 9.99 1.85 6.84
C GLN A 325 10.00 1.74 5.31
N PHE A 326 9.02 1.04 4.74
CA PHE A 326 8.96 0.74 3.30
C PHE A 326 7.98 1.63 2.54
N LEU A 327 7.45 2.68 3.16
CA LEU A 327 6.58 3.65 2.48
C LEU A 327 7.28 4.30 1.28
N GLY A 328 6.58 4.35 0.16
CA GLY A 328 7.07 4.89 -1.11
C GLY A 328 7.93 3.91 -1.93
N ASN A 329 8.25 2.72 -1.41
CA ASN A 329 8.97 1.71 -2.19
C ASN A 329 8.05 1.10 -3.27
N PRO A 330 8.62 0.61 -4.38
CA PRO A 330 7.83 0.24 -5.56
C PRO A 330 6.96 -0.99 -5.34
N TYR A 331 5.84 -1.02 -6.06
CA TYR A 331 5.07 -2.24 -6.27
C TYR A 331 5.64 -2.99 -7.46
N VAL A 332 5.81 -4.32 -7.34
CA VAL A 332 6.18 -5.19 -8.45
C VAL A 332 5.37 -6.47 -8.36
N TYR A 333 4.59 -6.80 -9.40
CA TYR A 333 3.79 -8.02 -9.45
C TYR A 333 4.67 -9.26 -9.27
N GLY A 334 4.31 -10.15 -8.34
CA GLY A 334 5.13 -11.31 -7.99
C GLY A 334 6.35 -10.99 -7.12
N GLY A 335 6.65 -9.71 -6.87
CA GLY A 335 7.81 -9.25 -6.12
C GLY A 335 7.74 -9.57 -4.62
N THR A 336 8.90 -9.78 -4.02
CA THR A 336 9.06 -10.03 -2.57
C THR A 336 10.21 -9.22 -1.96
N SER A 337 10.66 -8.14 -2.63
CA SER A 337 11.68 -7.25 -2.10
C SER A 337 11.04 -6.02 -1.49
N LEU A 338 11.20 -5.83 -0.18
CA LEU A 338 10.64 -4.68 0.53
C LEU A 338 11.23 -3.33 0.06
N THR A 339 12.37 -3.35 -0.64
CA THR A 339 13.07 -2.16 -1.15
C THR A 339 13.04 -2.03 -2.67
N ASN A 340 13.16 -3.14 -3.40
CA ASN A 340 13.24 -3.12 -4.86
C ASN A 340 11.91 -3.47 -5.56
N GLY A 341 10.89 -3.90 -4.81
CA GLY A 341 9.60 -4.24 -5.37
C GLY A 341 8.91 -5.42 -4.69
N ALA A 342 7.69 -5.18 -4.19
CA ALA A 342 6.83 -6.22 -3.66
C ALA A 342 5.40 -6.08 -4.20
N ASP A 343 4.68 -7.20 -4.38
CA ASP A 343 3.22 -7.15 -4.54
C ASP A 343 2.52 -7.10 -3.17
N CYS A 344 1.20 -6.96 -3.16
CA CYS A 344 0.42 -6.80 -1.93
C CYS A 344 0.69 -7.92 -0.91
N SER A 345 0.67 -9.18 -1.37
CA SER A 345 0.91 -10.36 -0.55
C SER A 345 2.40 -10.61 -0.27
N GLY A 346 3.30 -10.26 -1.18
CA GLY A 346 4.74 -10.33 -0.99
C GLY A 346 5.21 -9.33 0.06
N PHE A 347 4.60 -8.14 0.10
CA PHE A 347 4.84 -7.13 1.12
C PHE A 347 4.46 -7.67 2.51
N THR A 348 3.21 -8.08 2.73
CA THR A 348 2.76 -8.60 4.01
C THR A 348 3.53 -9.86 4.42
N MET A 349 3.79 -10.78 3.50
CA MET A 349 4.59 -11.98 3.75
C MET A 349 5.97 -11.62 4.33
N ARG A 350 6.68 -10.67 3.72
CA ARG A 350 8.01 -10.26 4.19
C ARG A 350 7.98 -9.50 5.52
N ILE A 351 6.94 -8.69 5.76
CA ILE A 351 6.76 -8.05 7.07
C ILE A 351 6.63 -9.12 8.15
N PHE A 352 5.76 -10.11 7.96
CA PHE A 352 5.52 -11.17 8.94
C PHE A 352 6.70 -12.15 9.08
N GLU A 353 7.39 -12.47 7.98
CA GLU A 353 8.60 -13.30 7.97
C GLU A 353 9.72 -12.72 8.84
N HIS A 354 9.86 -11.38 8.86
CA HIS A 354 10.81 -10.69 9.73
C HIS A 354 10.57 -10.98 11.24
N PHE A 355 9.33 -11.25 11.62
CA PHE A 355 8.93 -11.63 12.98
C PHE A 355 8.75 -13.15 13.15
N GLY A 356 9.26 -13.95 12.21
CA GLY A 356 9.22 -15.42 12.28
C GLY A 356 7.87 -16.05 11.91
N VAL A 357 6.96 -15.30 11.29
CA VAL A 357 5.61 -15.76 10.95
C VAL A 357 5.50 -16.10 9.47
N SER A 358 5.12 -17.34 9.18
CA SER A 358 4.78 -17.76 7.82
C SER A 358 3.29 -17.57 7.56
N THR A 359 2.95 -16.62 6.69
CA THR A 359 1.56 -16.32 6.32
C THR A 359 1.12 -17.06 5.04
N GLY A 360 2.07 -17.50 4.22
CA GLY A 360 1.83 -17.98 2.85
C GLY A 360 2.06 -16.88 1.80
N ARG A 361 2.31 -17.28 0.55
CA ARG A 361 2.78 -16.36 -0.49
C ARG A 361 1.67 -15.49 -1.07
N THR A 362 0.48 -16.04 -1.28
CA THR A 362 -0.62 -15.32 -1.93
C THR A 362 -1.60 -14.73 -0.92
N SER A 363 -2.33 -13.68 -1.31
CA SER A 363 -3.40 -13.11 -0.48
C SER A 363 -4.45 -14.15 -0.07
N ARG A 364 -4.70 -15.16 -0.91
CA ARG A 364 -5.61 -16.28 -0.61
C ARG A 364 -5.04 -17.21 0.46
N ASP A 365 -3.76 -17.56 0.38
CA ASP A 365 -3.10 -18.39 1.41
C ASP A 365 -3.09 -17.67 2.76
N GLN A 366 -2.76 -16.38 2.74
CA GLN A 366 -2.75 -15.55 3.95
C GLN A 366 -4.15 -15.46 4.58
N ALA A 367 -5.19 -15.33 3.75
CA ALA A 367 -6.57 -15.35 4.22
C ALA A 367 -7.01 -16.70 4.80
N SER A 368 -6.43 -17.82 4.36
CA SER A 368 -6.77 -19.17 4.88
C SER A 368 -5.95 -19.58 6.09
N ASN A 369 -4.72 -19.08 6.22
CA ASN A 369 -3.77 -19.54 7.23
C ASN A 369 -3.87 -18.80 8.56
N GLY A 370 -4.38 -17.56 8.56
CA GLY A 370 -4.63 -16.79 9.79
C GLY A 370 -5.95 -17.15 10.46
N LYS A 371 -6.10 -16.78 11.74
CA LYS A 371 -7.38 -16.89 12.45
C LYS A 371 -8.28 -15.75 12.02
N GLN A 372 -9.46 -16.09 11.52
CA GLN A 372 -10.46 -15.09 11.19
C GLN A 372 -10.95 -14.38 12.46
N ILE A 373 -11.07 -13.06 12.38
CA ILE A 373 -11.61 -12.19 13.43
C ILE A 373 -12.74 -11.33 12.85
N SER A 374 -13.59 -10.78 13.71
CA SER A 374 -14.56 -9.78 13.27
C SER A 374 -13.87 -8.45 12.99
N LEU A 375 -14.44 -7.63 12.08
CA LEU A 375 -13.91 -6.28 11.82
C LEU A 375 -13.96 -5.38 13.06
N SER A 376 -14.88 -5.63 14.00
CA SER A 376 -14.94 -4.92 15.29
C SER A 376 -13.80 -5.27 16.24
N GLU A 377 -13.12 -6.40 16.04
CA GLU A 377 -12.00 -6.85 16.86
C GLU A 377 -10.65 -6.47 16.26
N ILE A 378 -10.63 -5.79 15.10
CA ILE A 378 -9.40 -5.54 14.38
C ILE A 378 -8.45 -4.63 15.16
N GLN A 379 -7.19 -5.05 15.20
CA GLN A 379 -6.10 -4.36 15.88
C GLN A 379 -4.94 -4.11 14.92
N PRO A 380 -4.12 -3.07 15.17
CA PRO A 380 -2.88 -2.89 14.44
C PRO A 380 -2.06 -4.19 14.41
N GLY A 381 -1.53 -4.52 13.24
CA GLY A 381 -0.86 -5.80 13.00
C GLY A 381 -1.75 -6.87 12.36
N ASP A 382 -3.07 -6.71 12.31
CA ASP A 382 -3.96 -7.66 11.62
C ASP A 382 -3.97 -7.43 10.10
N LEU A 383 -4.37 -8.44 9.33
CA LEU A 383 -4.50 -8.35 7.87
C LEU A 383 -5.96 -8.19 7.44
N LEU A 384 -6.21 -7.20 6.59
CA LEU A 384 -7.46 -7.01 5.87
C LEU A 384 -7.35 -7.52 4.44
N PHE A 385 -8.37 -8.25 4.00
CA PHE A 385 -8.45 -8.81 2.65
C PHE A 385 -9.63 -8.22 1.90
N TYR A 386 -9.43 -7.97 0.61
CA TYR A 386 -10.44 -7.43 -0.29
C TYR A 386 -10.69 -8.41 -1.43
N ALA A 387 -11.93 -8.39 -1.91
CA ALA A 387 -12.39 -9.30 -2.95
C ALA A 387 -12.85 -8.55 -4.21
N SER A 388 -12.66 -9.20 -5.35
CA SER A 388 -13.38 -8.92 -6.58
C SER A 388 -14.36 -10.07 -6.79
N GLY A 389 -15.66 -9.77 -6.74
CA GLY A 389 -16.70 -10.80 -6.66
C GLY A 389 -16.51 -11.71 -5.44
N LYS A 390 -16.27 -13.00 -5.67
CA LYS A 390 -16.10 -14.02 -4.61
C LYS A 390 -14.64 -14.35 -4.31
N THR A 391 -13.69 -13.74 -5.01
CA THR A 391 -12.28 -14.11 -4.95
C THR A 391 -11.47 -13.04 -4.26
N ILE A 392 -10.73 -13.41 -3.20
CA ILE A 392 -9.74 -12.53 -2.58
C ILE A 392 -8.68 -12.19 -3.61
N ASN A 393 -8.50 -10.89 -3.86
CA ASN A 393 -7.57 -10.37 -4.86
C ASN A 393 -6.50 -9.46 -4.24
N HIS A 394 -6.74 -8.92 -3.05
CA HIS A 394 -5.82 -7.97 -2.40
C HIS A 394 -5.73 -8.18 -0.89
N VAL A 395 -4.59 -7.82 -0.31
CA VAL A 395 -4.32 -7.87 1.14
C VAL A 395 -3.60 -6.60 1.60
N ALA A 396 -3.89 -6.16 2.82
CA ALA A 396 -3.27 -5.01 3.45
C ALA A 396 -3.06 -5.22 4.95
N LEU A 397 -2.03 -4.59 5.51
CA LEU A 397 -1.78 -4.59 6.95
C LEU A 397 -2.53 -3.44 7.61
N TYR A 398 -3.37 -3.73 8.60
CA TYR A 398 -4.07 -2.71 9.38
C TYR A 398 -3.11 -2.04 10.37
N ILE A 399 -3.13 -0.71 10.42
CA ILE A 399 -2.19 0.09 11.22
C ILE A 399 -2.88 0.97 12.27
N GLY A 400 -4.18 0.76 12.51
CA GLY A 400 -4.97 1.57 13.44
C GLY A 400 -5.70 2.73 12.75
N ASP A 401 -6.59 3.39 13.49
CA ASP A 401 -7.31 4.60 13.07
C ASP A 401 -8.00 4.51 11.69
N GLY A 402 -8.54 3.33 11.36
CA GLY A 402 -9.18 3.09 10.07
C GLY A 402 -8.22 3.14 8.89
N LYS A 403 -6.91 2.88 9.09
CA LYS A 403 -5.87 2.96 8.06
C LYS A 403 -5.20 1.61 7.83
N ILE A 404 -4.72 1.45 6.60
CA ILE A 404 -3.91 0.32 6.17
C ILE A 404 -2.60 0.78 5.56
N ILE A 405 -1.58 -0.08 5.59
CA ILE A 405 -0.40 0.01 4.72
C ILE A 405 -0.41 -1.18 3.75
N HIS A 406 -0.19 -0.91 2.47
CA HIS A 406 -0.20 -1.93 1.42
C HIS A 406 0.67 -1.52 0.23
N ALA A 407 1.23 -2.51 -0.47
CA ALA A 407 1.69 -2.31 -1.84
C ALA A 407 0.44 -2.24 -2.74
N SER A 408 0.12 -1.05 -3.24
CA SER A 408 -1.18 -0.73 -3.86
C SER A 408 -1.20 -1.03 -5.36
N THR A 409 -0.45 -0.25 -6.14
CA THR A 409 -0.35 -0.37 -7.60
C THR A 409 1.07 -0.05 -8.05
N SER A 410 1.45 -0.48 -9.26
CA SER A 410 2.73 -0.13 -9.90
C SER A 410 2.98 1.38 -10.00
N LYS A 411 1.93 2.19 -10.05
CA LYS A 411 2.01 3.66 -10.09
C LYS A 411 2.31 4.30 -8.73
N THR A 412 1.76 3.75 -7.64
CA THR A 412 1.79 4.37 -6.30
C THR A 412 2.76 3.69 -5.33
N GLY A 413 3.06 2.41 -5.53
CA GLY A 413 3.93 1.63 -4.66
C GLY A 413 3.29 1.30 -3.32
N ILE A 414 4.11 1.29 -2.26
CA ILE A 414 3.67 1.06 -0.88
C ILE A 414 3.17 2.36 -0.27
N ILE A 415 1.88 2.43 0.06
CA ILE A 415 1.22 3.62 0.57
C ILE A 415 0.36 3.32 1.81
N ILE A 416 -0.03 4.39 2.52
CA ILE A 416 -1.08 4.33 3.53
C ILE A 416 -2.39 4.79 2.89
N SER A 417 -3.44 4.01 3.09
CA SER A 417 -4.79 4.29 2.59
C SER A 417 -5.81 4.18 3.72
N ASN A 418 -7.00 4.75 3.50
CA ASN A 418 -8.16 4.43 4.32
C ASN A 418 -8.47 2.93 4.17
N ALA A 419 -8.66 2.21 5.27
CA ALA A 419 -9.00 0.78 5.28
C ALA A 419 -10.32 0.46 4.57
N TYR A 420 -11.19 1.45 4.42
CA TYR A 420 -12.52 1.35 3.83
C TYR A 420 -12.62 2.02 2.46
N TYR A 421 -11.47 2.28 1.79
CA TYR A 421 -11.44 2.66 0.37
C TYR A 421 -12.16 1.61 -0.51
N ARG A 422 -12.27 0.38 0.00
CA ARG A 422 -13.23 -0.64 -0.41
C ARG A 422 -13.74 -1.35 0.85
N THR A 423 -14.86 -2.05 0.73
CA THR A 423 -15.33 -2.89 1.84
C THR A 423 -14.40 -4.10 2.03
N PRO A 424 -13.79 -4.29 3.22
CA PRO A 424 -13.02 -5.50 3.50
C PRO A 424 -13.91 -6.75 3.48
N ALA A 425 -13.47 -7.79 2.78
CA ALA A 425 -14.17 -9.06 2.69
C ALA A 425 -13.85 -10.00 3.86
N LYS A 426 -12.66 -9.88 4.45
CA LYS A 426 -12.19 -10.70 5.57
C LYS A 426 -11.15 -9.96 6.39
N ALA A 427 -11.11 -10.24 7.69
CA ALA A 427 -10.03 -9.86 8.60
C ALA A 427 -9.43 -11.12 9.23
N VAL A 428 -8.09 -11.20 9.30
CA VAL A 428 -7.40 -12.28 10.00
C VAL A 428 -6.29 -11.75 10.89
N THR A 429 -6.07 -12.42 12.02
CA THR A 429 -4.90 -12.24 12.87
C THR A 429 -3.97 -13.45 12.73
N PHE A 430 -2.67 -13.19 12.73
CA PHE A 430 -1.62 -14.20 12.91
C PHE A 430 -1.03 -14.17 14.32
N LEU A 431 -1.49 -13.24 15.15
CA LEU A 431 -1.03 -12.97 16.50
C LEU A 431 -2.08 -13.48 17.50
N ASN A 432 -1.61 -13.94 18.66
CA ASN A 432 -2.45 -14.49 19.73
C ASN A 432 -3.32 -13.45 20.45
#